data_AF-F8II40-F1
#
_entry.id   AF-F8II40-F1
#
_cell.length_a   1.000
_cell.length_b   1.000
_cell.length_c   1.000
_cell.angle_alpha   90.00
_cell.angle_beta   90.00
_cell.angle_gamma   90.00
#
_symmetry.space_group_name_H-M   'P 1'
#
loop_
_entity.id
_entity.type
_entity.pdbx_description
1 polymer ?
#
loop_
_entity_poly.entity_id
_entity_poly.type
_entity_poly.pdbx_seq_one_letter_code
_entity_poly.pdbx_strand_id
1 'polypeptide(L)'
;MLIAVLVTISTNGFWRLMYPIQYQVQIQQSARFADVDPLLIASIIRVESKFRTEDVSHAGAVGLMQLMPQTAEWIAEMLRNQTSGSGGALRKLPKDAKKLASPEYNILIGSWYVKSLIDDFHGNVVAAVAAYNAGPRRVSQWLRDGVWNGKLQDIDQIPVGETRHFVDRVFYNYDLYKKIYGGDPAWRLPQKG
;
A
#
# COMPACT_ATOMS: atom_id res chain seq x y z
N MET A 1 -0.25 -29.14 -29.46
CA MET A 1 -1.02 -28.69 -28.27
C MET A 1 -0.15 -28.49 -27.02
N LEU A 2 0.80 -29.36 -26.67
CA LEU A 2 1.66 -29.17 -25.46
C LEU A 2 2.56 -27.91 -25.50
N ILE A 3 3.11 -27.56 -26.67
CA ILE A 3 4.02 -26.41 -26.81
C ILE A 3 3.28 -25.06 -26.63
N ALA A 4 2.00 -24.98 -27.02
CA ALA A 4 1.18 -23.78 -26.81
C ALA A 4 0.82 -23.56 -25.34
N VAL A 5 0.73 -24.64 -24.54
CA VAL A 5 0.49 -24.59 -23.08
C VAL A 5 1.75 -24.15 -22.33
N LEU A 6 2.94 -24.52 -22.80
CA LEU A 6 4.22 -24.07 -22.22
C LEU A 6 4.53 -22.60 -22.54
N VAL A 7 4.17 -22.11 -23.73
CA VAL A 7 4.36 -20.71 -24.12
C VAL A 7 3.39 -19.78 -23.40
N THR A 8 2.16 -20.18 -23.09
CA THR A 8 1.20 -19.34 -22.34
C THR A 8 1.60 -19.13 -20.88
N ILE A 9 2.19 -20.12 -20.21
CA ILE A 9 2.75 -20.01 -18.84
C ILE A 9 3.92 -19.00 -18.78
N SER A 10 4.59 -18.75 -19.91
CA SER A 10 5.69 -17.80 -20.04
C SER A 10 5.26 -16.36 -20.38
N THR A 11 3.96 -16.08 -20.55
CA THR A 11 3.49 -14.73 -20.87
C THR A 11 2.90 -14.04 -19.65
N ASN A 12 3.11 -12.72 -19.54
CA ASN A 12 2.50 -11.88 -18.51
C ASN A 12 0.96 -12.03 -18.47
N GLY A 13 0.31 -12.44 -19.57
CA GLY A 13 -1.15 -12.65 -19.64
C GLY A 13 -1.68 -13.74 -18.70
N PHE A 14 -1.02 -14.91 -18.63
CA PHE A 14 -1.43 -15.97 -17.70
C PHE A 14 -1.28 -15.52 -16.24
N TRP A 15 -0.17 -14.87 -15.91
CA TRP A 15 0.06 -14.38 -14.56
C TRP A 15 -0.86 -13.24 -14.15
N ARG A 16 -1.27 -12.38 -15.10
CA ARG A 16 -2.32 -11.35 -14.86
C ARG A 16 -3.68 -11.97 -14.55
N LEU A 17 -3.98 -13.15 -15.09
CA LEU A 17 -5.20 -13.90 -14.74
C LEU A 17 -5.11 -14.48 -13.32
N MET A 18 -3.95 -15.00 -12.93
CA MET A 18 -3.76 -15.63 -11.61
C MET A 18 -3.58 -14.61 -10.48
N TYR A 19 -3.00 -13.45 -10.77
CA TYR A 19 -2.74 -12.37 -9.82
C TYR A 19 -3.31 -11.04 -10.34
N PRO A 20 -4.64 -10.92 -10.48
CA PRO A 20 -5.26 -9.71 -10.98
C PRO A 20 -5.13 -8.58 -9.94
N ILE A 21 -4.77 -7.38 -10.40
CA ILE A 21 -4.92 -6.16 -9.61
C ILE A 21 -6.32 -5.58 -9.87
N GLN A 22 -7.14 -5.48 -8.82
CA GLN A 22 -8.45 -4.84 -8.86
C GLN A 22 -8.33 -3.34 -8.52
N TYR A 23 -9.37 -2.55 -8.80
CA TYR A 23 -9.39 -1.10 -8.53
C TYR A 23 -8.22 -0.34 -9.16
N GLN A 24 -7.78 -0.75 -10.35
CA GLN A 24 -6.56 -0.25 -10.99
C GLN A 24 -6.55 1.27 -11.13
N VAL A 25 -7.69 1.85 -11.55
CA VAL A 25 -7.83 3.31 -11.72
C VAL A 25 -7.64 4.03 -10.38
N GLN A 26 -8.30 3.57 -9.33
CA GLN A 26 -8.22 4.16 -8.00
C GLN A 26 -6.80 4.03 -7.42
N ILE A 27 -6.17 2.87 -7.59
CA ILE A 27 -4.78 2.63 -7.17
C ILE A 27 -3.84 3.57 -7.92
N GLN A 28 -3.90 3.60 -9.25
CA GLN A 28 -3.02 4.42 -10.07
C GLN A 28 -3.18 5.92 -9.76
N GLN A 29 -4.41 6.42 -9.62
CA GLN A 29 -4.67 7.81 -9.30
C GLN A 29 -4.17 8.18 -7.89
N SER A 30 -4.49 7.38 -6.88
CA SER A 30 -4.09 7.63 -5.49
C SER A 30 -2.57 7.53 -5.30
N ALA A 31 -1.95 6.52 -5.92
CA ALA A 31 -0.51 6.31 -5.90
C ALA A 31 0.25 7.46 -6.57
N ARG A 32 -0.26 7.97 -7.72
CA ARG A 32 0.30 9.17 -8.36
C ARG A 32 0.13 10.42 -7.50
N PHE A 33 -1.05 10.60 -6.89
CA PHE A 33 -1.30 11.72 -5.99
C PHE A 33 -0.35 11.70 -4.78
N ALA A 34 -0.11 10.52 -4.21
CA ALA A 34 0.75 10.34 -3.05
C ALA A 34 2.24 10.20 -3.40
N ASP A 35 2.63 10.14 -4.69
CA ASP A 35 4.00 9.88 -5.12
C ASP A 35 4.58 8.56 -4.56
N VAL A 36 3.78 7.48 -4.65
CA VAL A 36 4.13 6.12 -4.21
C VAL A 36 3.95 5.14 -5.38
N ASP A 37 4.81 4.12 -5.48
CA ASP A 37 4.68 3.11 -6.54
C ASP A 37 3.29 2.42 -6.47
N PRO A 38 2.48 2.44 -7.54
CA PRO A 38 1.15 1.84 -7.53
C PRO A 38 1.17 0.32 -7.32
N LEU A 39 2.26 -0.37 -7.69
CA LEU A 39 2.42 -1.80 -7.43
C LEU A 39 2.72 -2.08 -5.96
N LEU A 40 3.38 -1.16 -5.24
CA LEU A 40 3.52 -1.26 -3.79
C LEU A 40 2.16 -1.13 -3.10
N ILE A 41 1.35 -0.14 -3.51
CA ILE A 41 -0.02 0.04 -2.99
C ILE A 41 -0.88 -1.21 -3.25
N ALA A 42 -0.84 -1.76 -4.47
CA ALA A 42 -1.54 -2.99 -4.81
C ALA A 42 -1.06 -4.19 -3.95
N SER A 43 0.22 -4.25 -3.62
CA SER A 43 0.80 -5.30 -2.77
C SER A 43 0.30 -5.22 -1.33
N ILE A 44 0.20 -4.02 -0.78
CA ILE A 44 -0.36 -3.78 0.56
C ILE A 44 -1.84 -4.19 0.58
N ILE A 45 -2.65 -3.73 -0.38
CA ILE A 45 -4.07 -4.11 -0.49
C ILE A 45 -4.25 -5.64 -0.59
N ARG A 46 -3.36 -6.30 -1.35
CA ARG A 46 -3.41 -7.76 -1.51
C ARG A 46 -3.19 -8.50 -0.19
N VAL A 47 -2.28 -8.02 0.66
CA VAL A 47 -2.01 -8.61 1.97
C VAL A 47 -3.12 -8.27 2.97
N GLU A 48 -3.58 -7.02 2.98
CA GLU A 48 -4.57 -6.51 3.93
C GLU A 48 -5.97 -7.11 3.74
N SER A 49 -6.51 -7.04 2.53
CA SER A 49 -7.89 -7.48 2.27
C SER A 49 -8.05 -8.46 1.12
N LYS A 50 -6.97 -8.74 0.37
CA LYS A 50 -7.04 -9.47 -0.91
C LYS A 50 -8.03 -8.81 -1.88
N PHE A 51 -8.13 -7.48 -1.86
CA PHE A 51 -9.06 -6.66 -2.64
C PHE A 51 -10.55 -6.77 -2.25
N ARG A 52 -10.89 -7.21 -1.04
CA ARG A 52 -12.27 -7.11 -0.52
C ARG A 52 -12.51 -5.76 0.14
N THR A 53 -13.66 -5.13 -0.15
CA THR A 53 -14.01 -3.77 0.31
C THR A 53 -14.72 -3.75 1.65
N GLU A 54 -15.38 -4.86 1.97
CA GLU A 54 -16.23 -5.10 3.14
C GLU A 54 -15.46 -5.70 4.32
N ASP A 55 -14.15 -5.92 4.16
CA ASP A 55 -13.30 -6.47 5.22
C ASP A 55 -13.20 -5.47 6.38
N VAL A 56 -13.60 -5.94 7.56
CA VAL A 56 -13.39 -5.26 8.84
C VAL A 56 -12.62 -6.21 9.75
N SER A 57 -11.44 -5.82 10.22
CA SER A 57 -10.66 -6.65 11.14
C SER A 57 -11.33 -6.74 12.52
N HIS A 58 -10.91 -7.71 13.32
CA HIS A 58 -11.35 -7.82 14.71
C HIS A 58 -11.02 -6.56 15.54
N ALA A 59 -9.93 -5.86 15.20
CA ALA A 59 -9.51 -4.61 15.83
C ALA A 59 -10.26 -3.37 15.28
N GLY A 60 -11.09 -3.53 14.24
CA GLY A 60 -11.88 -2.44 13.64
C GLY A 60 -11.20 -1.71 12.48
N ALA A 61 -10.16 -2.29 11.89
CA ALA A 61 -9.55 -1.76 10.65
C ALA A 61 -10.49 -1.98 9.46
N VAL A 62 -10.59 -1.03 8.53
CA VAL A 62 -11.65 -1.01 7.51
C VAL A 62 -11.11 -0.99 6.08
N GLY A 63 -11.72 -1.80 5.21
CA GLY A 63 -11.65 -1.70 3.77
C GLY A 63 -10.37 -2.27 3.15
N LEU A 64 -10.08 -1.83 1.92
CA LEU A 64 -9.03 -2.40 1.05
C LEU A 64 -7.63 -2.37 1.67
N MET A 65 -7.31 -1.29 2.38
CA MET A 65 -6.01 -1.04 3.00
C MET A 65 -6.07 -1.18 4.53
N GLN A 66 -7.17 -1.73 5.08
CA GLN A 66 -7.37 -1.97 6.52
C GLN A 66 -6.94 -0.78 7.38
N LEU A 67 -7.56 0.37 7.12
CA LEU A 67 -7.26 1.60 7.85
C LEU A 67 -8.06 1.66 9.14
N MET A 68 -7.40 2.04 10.23
CA MET A 68 -8.09 2.37 11.47
C MET A 68 -8.90 3.65 11.29
N PRO A 69 -10.17 3.72 11.75
CA PRO A 69 -11.02 4.90 11.57
C PRO A 69 -10.38 6.20 12.08
N GLN A 70 -9.73 6.15 13.25
CA GLN A 70 -9.04 7.31 13.84
C GLN A 70 -7.87 7.78 12.97
N THR A 71 -7.08 6.86 12.43
CA THR A 71 -5.97 7.18 11.51
C THR A 71 -6.51 7.82 10.24
N ALA A 72 -7.60 7.28 9.68
CA ALA A 72 -8.22 7.82 8.49
C ALA A 72 -8.78 9.24 8.71
N GLU A 73 -9.39 9.50 9.86
CA GLU A 73 -9.91 10.82 10.22
C GLU A 73 -8.79 11.87 10.33
N TRP A 74 -7.70 11.51 11.02
CA TRP A 74 -6.51 12.37 11.13
C TRP A 74 -5.91 12.70 9.74
N ILE A 75 -5.73 11.70 8.88
CA ILE A 75 -5.20 11.93 7.52
C ILE A 75 -6.14 12.80 6.69
N ALA A 76 -7.46 12.54 6.77
CA ALA A 76 -8.43 13.32 6.04
C ALA A 76 -8.40 14.80 6.47
N GLU A 77 -8.14 15.08 7.75
CA GLU A 77 -7.92 16.44 8.25
C GLU A 77 -6.64 17.06 7.69
N MET A 78 -5.52 16.33 7.71
CA MET A 78 -4.25 16.78 7.13
C MET A 78 -4.39 17.13 5.63
N LEU A 79 -5.03 16.26 4.85
CA LEU A 79 -5.26 16.46 3.42
C LEU A 79 -6.12 17.72 3.14
N ARG A 80 -7.15 17.96 3.94
CA ARG A 80 -8.00 19.16 3.82
C ARG A 80 -7.20 20.44 4.10
N ASN A 81 -6.31 20.42 5.09
CA ASN A 81 -5.53 21.58 5.48
C ASN A 81 -4.42 21.90 4.47
N GLN A 82 -3.78 20.89 3.89
CA GLN A 82 -2.74 21.04 2.86
C GLN A 82 -3.27 21.67 1.56
N THR A 83 -4.55 21.47 1.23
CA THR A 83 -5.15 21.92 -0.04
C THR A 83 -5.86 23.25 0.03
N SER A 84 -5.54 24.09 1.00
CA SER A 84 -6.06 25.47 1.08
C SER A 84 -5.81 26.31 -0.20
N GLY A 85 -4.90 25.88 -1.10
CA GLY A 85 -4.69 26.46 -2.44
C GLY A 85 -5.02 25.55 -3.65
N SER A 86 -5.31 24.25 -3.46
CA SER A 86 -5.57 23.32 -4.57
C SER A 86 -7.05 22.93 -4.59
N GLY A 87 -7.73 23.29 -5.69
CA GLY A 87 -9.18 23.35 -5.79
C GLY A 87 -9.98 22.15 -5.27
N GLY A 88 -10.87 22.43 -4.31
CA GLY A 88 -12.23 21.87 -4.17
C GLY A 88 -12.43 20.37 -3.87
N ALA A 89 -11.65 19.46 -4.45
CA ALA A 89 -11.91 18.03 -4.41
C ALA A 89 -11.60 17.41 -3.04
N LEU A 90 -10.44 17.71 -2.44
CA LEU A 90 -10.07 17.17 -1.12
C LEU A 90 -10.87 17.80 0.03
N ARG A 91 -11.38 19.02 -0.16
CA ARG A 91 -12.30 19.66 0.81
C ARG A 91 -13.64 18.94 0.92
N LYS A 92 -14.01 18.14 -0.09
CA LYS A 92 -15.20 17.28 -0.12
C LYS A 92 -14.95 15.88 0.44
N LEU A 93 -13.75 15.58 0.94
CA LEU A 93 -13.48 14.28 1.54
C LEU A 93 -14.49 14.00 2.66
N PRO A 94 -15.05 12.77 2.72
CA PRO A 94 -15.98 12.38 3.76
C PRO A 94 -15.43 12.67 5.16
N LYS A 95 -16.27 13.27 6.01
CA LYS A 95 -16.03 13.29 7.46
C LYS A 95 -16.51 12.01 8.14
N ASP A 96 -17.37 11.25 7.47
CA ASP A 96 -17.97 10.04 8.01
C ASP A 96 -17.07 8.83 7.77
N ALA A 97 -16.59 8.21 8.84
CA ALA A 97 -15.85 6.96 8.82
C ALA A 97 -16.61 5.81 8.14
N LYS A 98 -17.95 5.85 8.06
CA LYS A 98 -18.73 4.86 7.29
C LYS A 98 -18.41 4.87 5.80
N LYS A 99 -17.89 5.98 5.26
CA LYS A 99 -17.44 6.04 3.87
C LYS A 99 -16.03 5.48 3.66
N LEU A 100 -15.31 5.13 4.74
CA LEU A 100 -13.96 4.57 4.69
C LEU A 100 -13.90 3.24 3.93
N ALA A 101 -15.01 2.49 3.84
CA ALA A 101 -15.08 1.28 3.03
C ALA A 101 -15.11 1.53 1.51
N SER A 102 -15.37 2.76 1.05
CA SER A 102 -15.38 3.06 -0.39
C SER A 102 -13.97 2.93 -0.98
N PRO A 103 -13.77 2.21 -2.11
CA PRO A 103 -12.46 1.97 -2.68
C PRO A 103 -11.64 3.23 -2.91
N GLU A 104 -12.25 4.24 -3.53
CA GLU A 104 -11.60 5.50 -3.85
C GLU A 104 -11.08 6.21 -2.59
N TYR A 105 -11.91 6.31 -1.56
CA TYR A 105 -11.52 6.98 -0.32
C TYR A 105 -10.50 6.18 0.48
N ASN A 106 -10.70 4.85 0.60
CA ASN A 106 -9.80 3.98 1.35
C ASN A 106 -8.39 3.97 0.74
N ILE A 107 -8.31 3.82 -0.58
CA ILE A 107 -7.04 3.78 -1.30
C ILE A 107 -6.35 5.14 -1.26
N LEU A 108 -7.09 6.24 -1.38
CA LEU A 108 -6.52 7.60 -1.30
C LEU A 108 -5.87 7.85 0.07
N ILE A 109 -6.61 7.58 1.15
CA ILE A 109 -6.11 7.78 2.52
C ILE A 109 -4.92 6.84 2.79
N GLY A 110 -5.03 5.58 2.41
CA GLY A 110 -3.96 4.61 2.64
C GLY A 110 -2.71 4.90 1.83
N SER A 111 -2.85 5.35 0.58
CA SER A 111 -1.70 5.76 -0.25
C SER A 111 -0.98 6.96 0.34
N TRP A 112 -1.73 7.97 0.82
CA TRP A 112 -1.13 9.10 1.53
C TRP A 112 -0.42 8.64 2.82
N TYR A 113 -1.02 7.71 3.57
CA TYR A 113 -0.39 7.19 4.79
C TYR A 113 0.92 6.46 4.50
N VAL A 114 0.95 5.62 3.45
CA VAL A 114 2.18 4.95 3.01
C VAL A 114 3.24 6.00 2.65
N LYS A 115 2.88 7.07 1.94
CA LYS A 115 3.80 8.16 1.64
C LYS A 115 4.35 8.83 2.90
N SER A 116 3.47 9.21 3.84
CA SER A 116 3.91 9.86 5.07
C SER A 116 4.88 8.98 5.86
N LEU A 117 4.63 7.67 5.92
CA LEU A 117 5.55 6.72 6.53
C LEU A 117 6.88 6.64 5.77
N ILE A 118 6.87 6.60 4.44
CA ILE A 118 8.11 6.63 3.66
C ILE A 118 8.94 7.87 4.00
N ASP A 119 8.29 9.03 4.16
CA ASP A 119 8.96 10.28 4.52
C ASP A 119 9.48 10.26 5.97
N ASP A 120 8.68 9.78 6.92
CA ASP A 120 9.06 9.61 8.34
C ASP A 120 10.27 8.67 8.52
N PHE A 121 10.42 7.69 7.63
CA PHE A 121 11.54 6.75 7.60
C PHE A 121 12.61 7.12 6.56
N HIS A 122 12.69 8.39 6.16
CA HIS A 122 13.74 8.94 5.29
C HIS A 122 13.94 8.17 3.97
N GLY A 123 12.85 7.73 3.36
CA GLY A 123 12.86 6.95 2.12
C GLY A 123 13.04 5.44 2.31
N ASN A 124 13.20 4.94 3.54
CA ASN A 124 13.25 3.50 3.79
C ASN A 124 11.85 2.87 3.67
N VAL A 125 11.53 2.41 2.46
CA VAL A 125 10.25 1.77 2.14
C VAL A 125 10.01 0.50 2.98
N VAL A 126 11.04 -0.27 3.32
CA VAL A 126 10.88 -1.49 4.12
C VAL A 126 10.42 -1.15 5.54
N ALA A 127 11.07 -0.16 6.16
CA ALA A 127 10.66 0.35 7.47
C ALA A 127 9.26 0.97 7.43
N ALA A 128 8.92 1.70 6.35
CA ALA A 128 7.58 2.26 6.17
C ALA A 128 6.49 1.18 6.09
N VAL A 129 6.72 0.09 5.34
CA VAL A 129 5.79 -1.05 5.27
C VAL A 129 5.66 -1.74 6.63
N ALA A 130 6.77 -1.91 7.37
CA ALA A 130 6.71 -2.45 8.73
C ALA A 130 5.89 -1.53 9.66
N ALA A 131 6.07 -0.21 9.52
CA ALA A 131 5.39 0.80 10.32
C ALA A 131 3.91 0.91 10.00
N TYR A 132 3.52 0.62 8.75
CA TYR A 132 2.13 0.54 8.34
C TYR A 132 1.36 -0.49 9.18
N ASN A 133 1.96 -1.66 9.41
CA ASN A 133 1.35 -2.74 10.20
C ASN A 133 1.56 -2.59 11.71
N ALA A 134 2.77 -2.25 12.15
CA ALA A 134 3.15 -2.27 13.58
C ALA A 134 3.05 -0.91 14.28
N GLY A 135 2.79 0.15 13.51
CA GLY A 135 2.81 1.54 13.95
C GLY A 135 4.21 2.17 13.91
N PRO A 136 4.34 3.44 13.49
CA PRO A 136 5.63 4.11 13.30
C PRO A 136 6.45 4.20 14.58
N ARG A 137 5.82 4.51 15.73
CA ARG A 137 6.51 4.61 17.02
C ARG A 137 7.30 3.35 17.36
N ARG A 138 6.69 2.18 17.12
CA ARG A 138 7.27 0.87 17.44
C ARG A 138 8.44 0.57 16.51
N VAL A 139 8.28 0.80 15.21
CA VAL A 139 9.36 0.58 14.23
C VAL A 139 10.52 1.54 14.47
N SER A 140 10.26 2.83 14.72
CA SER A 140 11.32 3.77 15.06
C SER A 140 12.07 3.37 16.32
N GLN A 141 11.40 2.74 17.30
CA GLN A 141 12.07 2.19 18.47
C GLN A 141 12.99 1.02 18.09
N TRP A 142 12.54 0.06 17.28
CA TRP A 142 13.39 -1.05 16.84
C TRP A 142 14.65 -0.59 16.11
N LEU A 143 14.52 0.43 15.26
CA LEU A 143 15.65 1.02 14.54
C LEU A 143 16.63 1.73 15.49
N ARG A 144 16.11 2.56 16.41
CA ARG A 144 16.96 3.30 17.37
C ARG A 144 17.70 2.38 18.34
N ASP A 145 17.02 1.34 18.81
CA ASP A 145 17.56 0.42 19.81
C ASP A 145 18.46 -0.66 19.16
N GLY A 146 18.61 -0.65 17.83
CA GLY A 146 19.42 -1.62 17.09
C GLY A 146 18.84 -3.03 17.02
N VAL A 147 17.57 -3.19 17.37
CA VAL A 147 16.85 -4.47 17.33
C VAL A 147 16.67 -4.95 15.89
N TRP A 148 16.37 -4.03 14.98
CA TRP A 148 16.30 -4.29 13.54
C TRP A 148 17.00 -3.16 12.79
N ASN A 149 17.69 -3.47 11.70
CA ASN A 149 18.44 -2.49 10.91
C ASN A 149 17.63 -1.84 9.77
N GLY A 150 16.35 -2.18 9.63
CA GLY A 150 15.45 -1.63 8.61
C GLY A 150 15.63 -2.22 7.21
N LYS A 151 16.37 -3.33 7.05
CA LYS A 151 16.58 -3.99 5.76
C LYS A 151 15.68 -5.21 5.61
N LEU A 152 15.23 -5.45 4.38
CA LEU A 152 14.36 -6.59 4.04
C LEU A 152 15.07 -7.94 4.23
N GLN A 153 16.38 -8.00 3.94
CA GLN A 153 17.19 -9.21 4.11
C GLN A 153 17.34 -9.64 5.58
N ASP A 154 17.14 -8.71 6.51
CA ASP A 154 17.28 -8.91 7.96
C ASP A 154 15.89 -8.82 8.64
N ILE A 155 14.82 -9.15 7.90
CA ILE A 155 13.43 -9.09 8.38
C ILE A 155 13.18 -10.00 9.59
N ASP A 156 13.95 -11.07 9.75
CA ASP A 156 13.86 -12.00 10.86
C ASP A 156 14.13 -11.35 12.23
N GLN A 157 14.85 -10.22 12.25
CA GLN A 157 15.14 -9.39 13.41
C GLN A 157 13.91 -8.64 13.96
N ILE A 158 12.85 -8.44 13.15
CA ILE A 158 11.63 -7.76 13.63
C ILE A 158 10.98 -8.62 14.74
N PRO A 159 10.81 -8.11 15.97
CA PRO A 159 10.37 -8.93 17.10
C PRO A 159 8.92 -9.44 16.99
N VAL A 160 8.10 -8.78 16.20
CA VAL A 160 6.67 -9.10 16.05
C VAL A 160 6.49 -10.03 14.85
N GLY A 161 6.13 -11.29 15.11
CA GLY A 161 5.94 -12.32 14.09
C GLY A 161 4.91 -11.94 13.02
N GLU A 162 3.78 -11.34 13.43
CA GLU A 162 2.77 -10.86 12.49
C GLU A 162 3.32 -9.81 11.51
N THR A 163 4.07 -8.83 12.03
CA THR A 163 4.71 -7.79 11.23
C THR A 163 5.77 -8.35 10.29
N ARG A 164 6.56 -9.34 10.72
CA ARG A 164 7.47 -10.08 9.83
C ARG A 164 6.72 -10.70 8.66
N HIS A 165 5.68 -11.46 8.95
CA HIS A 165 4.88 -12.10 7.91
C HIS A 165 4.15 -11.10 7.01
N PHE A 166 3.79 -9.93 7.55
CA PHE A 166 3.19 -8.85 6.76
C PHE A 166 4.20 -8.29 5.76
N VAL A 167 5.36 -7.84 6.23
CA VAL A 167 6.41 -7.23 5.40
C VAL A 167 6.88 -8.21 4.32
N ASP A 168 7.15 -9.47 4.70
CA ASP A 168 7.56 -10.52 3.76
C ASP A 168 6.53 -10.71 2.64
N ARG A 169 5.25 -10.85 3.00
CA ARG A 169 4.16 -11.01 2.01
C ARG A 169 3.98 -9.78 1.14
N VAL A 170 4.15 -8.57 1.67
CA VAL A 170 4.05 -7.33 0.86
C VAL A 170 5.16 -7.32 -0.20
N PHE A 171 6.41 -7.57 0.19
CA PHE A 171 7.53 -7.54 -0.76
C PHE A 171 7.52 -8.71 -1.74
N TYR A 172 7.04 -9.89 -1.32
CA TYR A 172 6.77 -11.00 -2.23
C TYR A 172 5.76 -10.61 -3.32
N ASN A 173 4.62 -10.02 -2.93
CA ASN A 173 3.62 -9.56 -3.90
C ASN A 173 4.15 -8.41 -4.76
N TYR A 174 4.98 -7.52 -4.19
CA TYR A 174 5.53 -6.39 -4.93
C TYR A 174 6.50 -6.84 -6.02
N ASP A 175 7.39 -7.80 -5.73
CA ASP A 175 8.28 -8.38 -6.73
C ASP A 175 7.51 -9.16 -7.80
N LEU A 176 6.47 -9.89 -7.40
CA LEU A 176 5.59 -10.57 -8.34
C LEU A 176 4.86 -9.59 -9.25
N TYR A 177 4.26 -8.54 -8.69
CA TYR A 177 3.55 -7.52 -9.46
C TYR A 177 4.48 -6.73 -10.38
N LYS A 178 5.72 -6.42 -9.97
CA LYS A 178 6.72 -5.82 -10.88
C LYS A 178 7.02 -6.72 -12.07
N LYS A 179 7.14 -8.04 -11.88
CA LYS A 179 7.36 -9.00 -12.98
C LYS A 179 6.19 -9.03 -13.96
N ILE A 180 4.95 -9.00 -13.45
CA ILE A 180 3.72 -9.16 -14.24
C ILE A 180 3.27 -7.84 -14.91
N TYR A 181 3.43 -6.72 -14.21
CA TYR A 181 2.86 -5.41 -14.57
C TYR A 181 3.91 -4.31 -14.82
N GLY A 182 5.17 -4.47 -14.41
CA GLY A 182 6.18 -3.39 -14.51
C GLY A 182 6.56 -2.97 -15.95
N GLY A 183 6.27 -3.81 -16.93
CA GLY A 183 6.39 -3.48 -18.36
C GLY A 183 5.33 -2.50 -18.86
N ASP A 184 4.24 -2.31 -18.13
CA ASP A 184 3.09 -1.52 -18.51
C ASP A 184 3.22 -0.07 -17.97
N PRO A 185 3.25 0.95 -18.85
CA PRO A 185 3.41 2.35 -18.44
C PRO A 185 2.35 2.83 -17.45
N ALA A 186 1.15 2.22 -17.42
CA ALA A 186 0.09 2.60 -16.49
C ALA A 186 0.50 2.38 -15.01
N TRP A 187 1.42 1.44 -14.77
CA TRP A 187 1.90 1.03 -13.45
C TRP A 187 3.24 1.67 -13.04
N ARG A 188 3.69 2.69 -13.78
CA ARG A 188 4.90 3.44 -13.45
C ARG A 188 4.53 4.78 -12.84
N LEU A 189 5.31 5.21 -11.85
CA LEU A 189 5.27 6.61 -11.44
C LEU A 189 5.77 7.50 -12.59
N PRO A 190 5.18 8.68 -12.81
CA PRO A 190 5.74 9.67 -13.72
C PRO A 190 7.17 10.01 -13.27
N GLN A 191 8.13 9.98 -14.20
CA GLN A 191 9.46 10.52 -13.95
C GLN A 191 9.32 12.01 -13.62
N LYS A 192 9.84 12.45 -12.48
CA LYS A 192 9.96 13.89 -12.20
C LYS A 192 11.02 14.44 -13.15
N GLY A 193 10.61 15.30 -14.08
CA GLY A 193 11.49 16.01 -15.00
C GLY A 193 12.33 17.07 -14.30
#